data_AF-A0A544UC61-F1
#
_entry.id   AF-A0A544UC61-F1
#
_cell.length_a   1.000
_cell.length_b   1.000
_cell.length_c   1.000
_cell.angle_alpha   90.00
_cell.angle_beta   90.00
_cell.angle_gamma   90.00
#
_symmetry.space_group_name_H-M   'P 1'
#
loop_
_entity.id
_entity.type
_entity.pdbx_description
1 polymer ?
#
loop_
_entity_poly.entity_id
_entity_poly.type
_entity_poly.pdbx_seq_one_letter_code
_entity_poly.pdbx_strand_id
1 'polypeptide(L)'
;MLRKVTLSIDEVEANDILAEDIFSDYRLLAKKDLVLTERIIALLKLRKVDELSVYLPTNSVRIVHDLSMQHTRDCWDIFAPLIDKKDEVDEYKDKVNNLFMTTLENVVHELRYGQILKSIQDTTYVQGVFEQILEKKHRYELLMRLKEWDEYSFVHSFDVFVLGTIFARYLGLTDIVTLARGYLFHDIGKVFIPQEILNLKRKLSEDEFDIVKTHTTKGYELLIENGEEDIAYLARNHHERFAGKGYPNQLCEDDMCVGVQLLQIIDVYSAMTSKRVYHSGYAATDALAVLYRDRHLYNEKFMHKFVECLRIYPVNSVVQLSDNRSAQVELVYDLFPTLPKVKLLDEQKSMILPLNYNVKIAKMIDYRANSFEEIFNLFIEQLIRCDENGLRVYFNKLIDHLHPKEIILKIFLPAFRILRLLTREIQIDLKKYRNSITILKKLLEEQLHILYMDYQHEKTTVLVVETSLRENFFIKLVQSILYIDKIVPFFINPDDDQSITQLMEHCNVNVAYFIGEELTVDKRVRPMREGTFLFYSLVDIEELLISLVGMNMKRFSFEEKMQERLFSLLKT
;
A
#
# COMPACT_ATOMS: atom_id res chain seq x y z
N MET A 1 -31.52 -22.31 2.41
CA MET A 1 -31.94 -21.01 1.83
C MET A 1 -32.01 -20.02 2.98
N LEU A 2 -31.39 -18.84 2.83
CA LEU A 2 -31.42 -17.79 3.84
C LEU A 2 -32.42 -16.74 3.37
N ARG A 3 -33.28 -16.27 4.28
CA ARG A 3 -34.19 -15.13 4.04
C ARG A 3 -33.69 -13.92 4.81
N LYS A 4 -33.77 -12.74 4.21
CA LYS A 4 -33.50 -11.46 4.87
C LYS A 4 -34.70 -11.11 5.76
N VAL A 5 -34.43 -10.74 7.00
CA VAL A 5 -35.43 -10.36 8.01
C VAL A 5 -34.91 -9.17 8.80
N THR A 6 -35.76 -8.16 9.05
CA THR A 6 -35.46 -7.06 9.98
C THR A 6 -35.99 -7.41 11.36
N LEU A 7 -35.14 -7.31 12.39
CA LEU A 7 -35.44 -7.61 13.78
C LEU A 7 -35.13 -6.39 14.65
N SER A 8 -35.83 -6.27 15.79
CA SER A 8 -35.37 -5.38 16.86
C SER A 8 -34.01 -5.85 17.37
N ILE A 9 -33.14 -4.92 17.75
CA ILE A 9 -31.81 -5.25 18.28
C ILE A 9 -31.86 -6.12 19.55
N ASP A 10 -32.98 -6.12 20.27
CA ASP A 10 -33.20 -6.99 21.42
C ASP A 10 -33.52 -8.44 21.06
N GLU A 11 -33.89 -8.69 19.80
CA GLU A 11 -34.27 -10.00 19.26
C GLU A 11 -33.14 -10.66 18.44
N VAL A 12 -32.00 -9.97 18.31
CA VAL A 12 -30.81 -10.43 17.59
C VAL A 12 -29.91 -11.23 18.51
N GLU A 13 -29.43 -12.37 18.02
CA GLU A 13 -28.59 -13.30 18.76
C GLU A 13 -27.17 -13.38 18.18
N ALA A 14 -26.22 -13.84 18.99
CA ALA A 14 -24.86 -14.08 18.52
C ALA A 14 -24.85 -15.19 17.45
N ASN A 15 -24.02 -14.99 16.43
CA ASN A 15 -23.91 -15.75 15.18
C ASN A 15 -24.96 -15.43 14.10
N ASP A 16 -25.89 -14.50 14.34
CA ASP A 16 -26.71 -13.96 13.26
C ASP A 16 -25.81 -13.23 12.25
N ILE A 17 -26.11 -13.39 10.96
CA ILE A 17 -25.33 -12.76 9.88
C ILE A 17 -26.07 -11.53 9.41
N LEU A 18 -25.39 -10.39 9.43
CA LEU A 18 -25.96 -9.13 9.02
C LEU A 18 -26.28 -9.14 7.53
N ALA A 19 -27.50 -8.78 7.14
CA ALA A 19 -27.94 -8.79 5.76
C ALA A 19 -27.71 -7.46 5.03
N GLU A 20 -27.50 -6.38 5.79
CA GLU A 20 -27.26 -5.02 5.27
C GLU A 20 -26.27 -4.25 6.12
N ASP A 21 -25.64 -3.25 5.54
CA ASP A 21 -24.78 -2.34 6.27
C ASP A 21 -25.60 -1.57 7.33
N ILE A 22 -25.14 -1.54 8.59
CA ILE A 22 -25.75 -0.73 9.65
C ILE A 22 -24.99 0.59 9.76
N PHE A 23 -25.73 1.69 9.76
CA PHE A 23 -25.20 3.02 9.98
C PHE A 23 -25.79 3.65 11.25
N SER A 24 -25.02 4.49 11.93
CA SER A 24 -25.47 5.38 13.00
C SER A 24 -24.70 6.69 12.91
N ASP A 25 -25.39 7.82 12.96
CA ASP A 25 -24.80 9.15 12.76
C ASP A 25 -23.90 9.21 11.50
N TYR A 26 -24.36 8.59 10.40
CA TYR A 26 -23.65 8.51 9.11
C TYR A 26 -22.31 7.74 9.16
N ARG A 27 -22.11 6.89 10.17
CA ARG A 27 -20.96 6.00 10.28
C ARG A 27 -21.40 4.55 10.10
N LEU A 28 -20.73 3.84 9.20
CA LEU A 28 -20.87 2.40 9.08
C LEU A 28 -20.42 1.75 10.40
N LEU A 29 -21.37 1.22 11.15
CA LEU A 29 -21.13 0.52 12.40
C LEU A 29 -20.81 -0.96 12.17
N ALA A 30 -21.45 -1.57 11.19
CA ALA A 30 -21.30 -2.97 10.85
C ALA A 30 -21.61 -3.18 9.37
N LYS A 31 -20.80 -3.99 8.68
CA LYS A 31 -20.96 -4.27 7.26
C LYS A 31 -21.85 -5.50 7.04
N LYS A 32 -22.62 -5.51 5.96
CA LYS A 32 -23.28 -6.67 5.42
C LYS A 32 -22.35 -7.89 5.40
N ASP A 33 -22.93 -9.04 5.67
CA ASP A 33 -22.30 -10.36 5.84
C ASP A 33 -21.43 -10.49 7.10
N LEU A 34 -21.43 -9.49 7.99
CA LEU A 34 -20.77 -9.58 9.30
C LEU A 34 -21.52 -10.55 10.22
N VAL A 35 -20.80 -11.52 10.77
CA VAL A 35 -21.31 -12.39 11.84
C VAL A 35 -21.35 -11.61 13.15
N LEU A 36 -22.52 -11.45 13.73
CA LEU A 36 -22.73 -10.69 14.95
C LEU A 36 -22.22 -11.48 16.15
N THR A 37 -21.32 -10.87 16.93
CA THR A 37 -20.90 -11.38 18.23
C THR A 37 -21.68 -10.66 19.33
N GLU A 38 -21.76 -11.22 20.53
CA GLU A 38 -22.38 -10.54 21.69
C GLU A 38 -21.82 -9.13 21.90
N ARG A 39 -20.51 -8.96 21.64
CA ARG A 39 -19.83 -7.66 21.69
C ARG A 39 -20.31 -6.69 20.61
N ILE A 40 -20.53 -7.15 19.38
CA ILE A 40 -21.05 -6.30 18.29
C ILE A 40 -22.48 -5.89 18.59
N ILE A 41 -23.32 -6.82 19.06
CA ILE A 41 -24.71 -6.53 19.43
C ILE A 41 -24.75 -5.48 20.56
N ALA A 42 -23.92 -5.62 21.58
CA ALA A 42 -23.81 -4.61 22.65
C ALA A 42 -23.35 -3.23 22.14
N LEU A 43 -22.43 -3.18 21.16
CA LEU A 43 -21.96 -1.94 20.54
C LEU A 43 -23.05 -1.26 19.71
N LEU A 44 -23.86 -2.04 18.98
CA LEU A 44 -24.97 -1.55 18.19
C LEU A 44 -26.09 -0.98 19.10
N LYS A 45 -26.42 -1.65 20.22
CA LYS A 45 -27.37 -1.14 21.23
C LYS A 45 -26.92 0.19 21.83
N LEU A 46 -25.63 0.29 22.16
CA LEU A 46 -25.05 1.50 22.76
C LEU A 46 -25.03 2.70 21.78
N ARG A 47 -25.10 2.42 20.47
CA ARG A 47 -25.22 3.41 19.40
C ARG A 47 -26.67 3.69 18.98
N LYS A 48 -27.64 3.24 19.77
CA LYS A 48 -29.08 3.42 19.51
C LYS A 48 -29.51 2.87 18.15
N VAL A 49 -28.91 1.75 17.72
CA VAL A 49 -29.43 0.99 16.60
C VAL A 49 -30.60 0.19 17.14
N ASP A 50 -31.81 0.59 16.80
CA ASP A 50 -33.03 -0.04 17.34
C ASP A 50 -33.41 -1.30 16.55
N GLU A 51 -33.05 -1.36 15.26
CA GLU A 51 -33.39 -2.45 14.35
C GLU A 51 -32.23 -2.78 13.41
N LEU A 52 -32.12 -4.03 12.99
CA LEU A 52 -31.16 -4.45 11.96
C LEU A 52 -31.66 -5.63 11.12
N SER A 53 -31.24 -5.67 9.85
CA SER A 53 -31.54 -6.78 8.95
C SER A 53 -30.51 -7.90 9.08
N VAL A 54 -30.96 -9.14 9.27
CA VAL A 54 -30.14 -10.35 9.35
C VAL A 54 -30.62 -11.45 8.40
N TYR A 55 -29.74 -12.39 8.07
CA TYR A 55 -30.06 -13.60 7.32
C TYR A 55 -30.47 -14.73 8.26
N LEU A 56 -31.72 -15.18 8.17
CA LEU A 56 -32.23 -16.33 8.94
C LEU A 56 -32.52 -17.53 8.03
N PRO A 57 -32.39 -18.78 8.52
CA PRO A 57 -32.87 -19.96 7.81
C PRO A 57 -34.39 -19.89 7.57
N THR A 58 -34.88 -20.35 6.41
CA THR A 58 -36.31 -20.30 6.05
C THR A 58 -37.24 -20.98 7.07
N ASN A 59 -36.72 -21.89 7.90
CA ASN A 59 -37.48 -22.61 8.93
C ASN A 59 -37.47 -21.91 10.31
N SER A 60 -36.91 -20.70 10.42
CA SER A 60 -36.88 -19.92 11.66
C SER A 60 -38.24 -19.29 12.00
N VAL A 61 -38.65 -19.33 13.27
CA VAL A 61 -39.97 -18.86 13.75
C VAL A 61 -39.92 -17.41 14.29
N ARG A 62 -38.85 -16.65 14.04
CA ARG A 62 -38.71 -15.26 14.51
C ARG A 62 -39.67 -14.33 13.72
N ILE A 63 -40.44 -13.52 14.44
CA ILE A 63 -41.48 -12.61 13.90
C ILE A 63 -40.79 -11.38 13.26
N VAL A 64 -41.29 -10.90 12.12
CA VAL A 64 -40.67 -9.86 11.29
C VAL A 64 -41.55 -8.62 11.26
N HIS A 65 -41.00 -7.44 11.55
CA HIS A 65 -41.63 -6.15 11.23
C HIS A 65 -41.01 -5.60 9.93
N ASP A 66 -41.83 -5.38 8.90
CA ASP A 66 -41.38 -4.93 7.56
C ASP A 66 -41.58 -3.41 7.41
N LEU A 67 -40.47 -2.67 7.32
CA LEU A 67 -40.43 -1.20 7.13
C LEU A 67 -39.49 -0.80 5.98
N SER A 68 -39.46 -1.60 4.91
CA SER A 68 -38.58 -1.40 3.73
C SER A 68 -38.83 -0.14 2.87
N MET A 69 -39.56 0.87 3.35
CA MET A 69 -39.89 2.10 2.61
C MET A 69 -39.29 3.41 3.17
N GLN A 70 -38.43 3.37 4.20
CA GLN A 70 -37.86 4.60 4.81
C GLN A 70 -36.43 4.97 4.38
N HIS A 71 -35.58 4.02 3.98
CA HIS A 71 -34.14 4.29 3.76
C HIS A 71 -33.79 5.11 2.50
N THR A 72 -34.71 5.27 1.54
CA THR A 72 -34.52 6.20 0.41
C THR A 72 -34.82 7.65 0.77
N ARG A 73 -35.42 7.93 1.94
CA ARG A 73 -35.69 9.30 2.42
C ARG A 73 -34.55 9.86 3.27
N ASP A 74 -33.85 9.03 4.03
CA ASP A 74 -32.84 9.49 4.99
C ASP A 74 -31.62 10.15 4.33
N CYS A 75 -31.23 9.71 3.13
CA CYS A 75 -30.18 10.39 2.36
C CYS A 75 -30.69 11.72 1.76
N TRP A 76 -31.96 11.74 1.34
CA TRP A 76 -32.61 12.94 0.83
C TRP A 76 -32.77 14.02 1.90
N ASP A 77 -33.05 13.66 3.16
CA ASP A 77 -33.29 14.61 4.26
C ASP A 77 -32.01 15.32 4.77
N ILE A 78 -30.82 14.74 4.57
CA ILE A 78 -29.51 15.37 4.89
C ILE A 78 -29.17 16.48 3.88
N PHE A 79 -29.50 16.24 2.61
CA PHE A 79 -29.19 17.13 1.49
C PHE A 79 -30.37 18.01 1.08
N ALA A 80 -31.59 17.73 1.55
CA ALA A 80 -32.80 18.52 1.32
C ALA A 80 -32.64 20.02 1.62
N PRO A 81 -31.89 20.46 2.67
CA PRO A 81 -31.69 21.89 2.94
C PRO A 81 -30.84 22.61 1.88
N LEU A 82 -30.12 21.88 1.02
CA LEU A 82 -29.33 22.45 -0.08
C LEU A 82 -30.18 22.65 -1.36
N ILE A 83 -31.40 22.09 -1.39
CA ILE A 83 -32.26 22.10 -2.59
C ILE A 83 -33.26 23.27 -2.59
N ASP A 84 -33.49 23.93 -1.46
CA ASP A 84 -34.59 24.90 -1.33
C ASP A 84 -34.11 26.33 -1.02
N LYS A 85 -33.49 26.95 -2.04
CA LYS A 85 -33.51 28.41 -2.25
C LYS A 85 -33.64 28.69 -3.74
N LYS A 86 -34.88 28.71 -4.23
CA LYS A 86 -35.22 29.19 -5.58
C LYS A 86 -35.17 30.72 -5.62
N ASP A 87 -33.99 31.25 -5.88
CA ASP A 87 -33.83 32.46 -6.68
C ASP A 87 -33.52 32.05 -8.14
N GLU A 88 -33.60 32.97 -9.11
CA GLU A 88 -33.43 32.71 -10.56
C GLU A 88 -32.33 31.67 -10.85
N VAL A 89 -32.70 30.55 -11.49
CA VAL A 89 -31.85 29.38 -11.69
C VAL A 89 -30.66 29.74 -12.58
N ASP A 90 -29.50 29.90 -11.98
CA ASP A 90 -28.22 29.99 -12.68
C ASP A 90 -27.80 28.56 -13.07
N GLU A 91 -28.17 28.13 -14.27
CA GLU A 91 -27.87 26.81 -14.84
C GLU A 91 -26.37 26.45 -14.71
N TYR A 92 -25.49 27.45 -14.75
CA TYR A 92 -24.05 27.25 -14.58
C TYR A 92 -23.68 26.90 -13.14
N LYS A 93 -24.26 27.57 -12.14
CA LYS A 93 -24.05 27.22 -10.73
C LYS A 93 -24.55 25.83 -10.42
N ASP A 94 -25.72 25.44 -10.93
CA ASP A 94 -26.24 24.07 -10.76
C ASP A 94 -25.28 23.04 -11.37
N LYS A 95 -24.68 23.34 -12.53
CA LYS A 95 -23.68 22.49 -13.16
C LYS A 95 -22.42 22.32 -12.30
N VAL A 96 -21.92 23.41 -11.71
CA VAL A 96 -20.76 23.39 -10.81
C VAL A 96 -21.08 22.61 -9.53
N ASN A 97 -22.26 22.82 -8.95
CA ASN A 97 -22.71 22.14 -7.74
C ASN A 97 -22.85 20.64 -7.98
N ASN A 98 -23.45 20.24 -9.10
CA ASN A 98 -23.54 18.84 -9.48
C ASN A 98 -22.15 18.20 -9.68
N LEU A 99 -21.21 18.92 -10.30
CA LEU A 99 -19.83 18.44 -10.43
C LEU A 99 -19.16 18.24 -9.07
N PHE A 100 -19.34 19.19 -8.14
CA PHE A 100 -18.82 19.09 -6.77
C PHE A 100 -19.38 17.86 -6.06
N MET A 101 -20.72 17.72 -6.00
CA MET A 101 -21.38 16.65 -5.24
C MET A 101 -21.03 15.28 -5.80
N THR A 102 -21.10 15.09 -7.11
CA THR A 102 -20.75 13.80 -7.75
C THR A 102 -19.28 13.44 -7.58
N THR A 103 -18.37 14.42 -7.62
CA THR A 103 -16.94 14.15 -7.40
C THR A 103 -16.65 13.89 -5.92
N LEU A 104 -17.36 14.58 -5.02
CA LEU A 104 -17.24 14.38 -3.58
C LEU A 104 -17.68 12.98 -3.16
N GLU A 105 -18.78 12.47 -3.70
CA GLU A 105 -19.24 11.08 -3.48
C GLU A 105 -18.14 10.06 -3.82
N ASN A 106 -17.37 10.28 -4.88
CA ASN A 106 -16.29 9.39 -5.28
C ASN A 106 -15.12 9.35 -4.28
N VAL A 107 -14.94 10.40 -3.46
CA VAL A 107 -13.78 10.51 -2.55
C VAL A 107 -14.16 10.40 -1.08
N VAL A 108 -15.30 10.92 -0.63
CA VAL A 108 -15.65 11.15 0.79
C VAL A 108 -15.94 9.88 1.59
N HIS A 109 -16.31 8.78 0.93
CA HIS A 109 -16.62 7.51 1.61
C HIS A 109 -15.39 6.78 2.17
N GLU A 110 -14.19 7.36 2.02
CA GLU A 110 -12.95 6.75 2.46
C GLU A 110 -12.55 7.20 3.88
N LEU A 111 -12.20 6.23 4.73
CA LEU A 111 -11.81 6.45 6.14
C LEU A 111 -10.54 7.31 6.31
N ARG A 112 -9.85 7.61 5.20
CA ARG A 112 -8.65 8.45 5.12
C ARG A 112 -8.86 9.92 5.40
N TYR A 113 -10.10 10.44 5.32
CA TYR A 113 -10.37 11.82 5.72
C TYR A 113 -10.32 12.02 7.23
N GLY A 114 -10.34 10.94 8.02
CA GLY A 114 -10.17 11.05 9.47
C GLY A 114 -11.30 11.85 10.11
N GLN A 115 -11.05 13.10 10.49
CA GLN A 115 -12.06 14.05 10.99
C GLN A 115 -12.44 15.16 10.01
N ILE A 116 -11.76 15.26 8.88
CA ILE A 116 -12.11 16.17 7.79
C ILE A 116 -13.48 15.76 7.21
N LEU A 117 -14.31 16.75 6.85
CA LEU A 117 -15.67 16.57 6.31
C LEU A 117 -16.66 15.83 7.22
N LYS A 118 -16.38 15.72 8.53
CA LYS A 118 -17.33 15.13 9.49
C LYS A 118 -18.47 16.07 9.88
N SER A 119 -18.31 17.37 9.66
CA SER A 119 -19.34 18.36 9.93
C SER A 119 -19.91 18.87 8.61
N ILE A 120 -21.22 19.13 8.58
CA ILE A 120 -21.87 19.74 7.41
C ILE A 120 -21.25 21.10 7.09
N GLN A 121 -20.77 21.81 8.11
CA GLN A 121 -20.08 23.09 7.97
C GLN A 121 -18.76 22.98 7.20
N ASP A 122 -18.03 21.86 7.32
CA ASP A 122 -16.81 21.64 6.54
C ASP A 122 -17.17 21.42 5.07
N THR A 123 -18.17 20.59 4.78
CA THR A 123 -18.63 20.32 3.42
C THR A 123 -19.15 21.58 2.74
N THR A 124 -20.04 22.33 3.39
CA THR A 124 -20.57 23.59 2.86
C THR A 124 -19.46 24.62 2.63
N TYR A 125 -18.45 24.67 3.50
CA TYR A 125 -17.32 25.56 3.32
C TYR A 125 -16.49 25.21 2.09
N VAL A 126 -16.12 23.93 1.93
CA VAL A 126 -15.34 23.48 0.78
C VAL A 126 -16.13 23.63 -0.52
N GLN A 127 -17.43 23.36 -0.50
CA GLN A 127 -18.34 23.61 -1.61
C GLN A 127 -18.32 25.09 -2.02
N GLY A 128 -18.50 26.01 -1.07
CA GLY A 128 -18.50 27.44 -1.35
C GLY A 128 -17.16 27.93 -1.94
N VAL A 129 -16.03 27.38 -1.48
CA VAL A 129 -14.72 27.67 -2.07
C VAL A 129 -14.62 27.12 -3.50
N PHE A 130 -15.13 25.91 -3.76
CA PHE A 130 -15.16 25.31 -5.10
C PHE A 130 -16.00 26.14 -6.08
N GLU A 131 -17.20 26.53 -5.67
CA GLU A 131 -18.10 27.41 -6.43
C GLU A 131 -17.44 28.75 -6.73
N GLN A 132 -16.79 29.38 -5.74
CA GLN A 132 -16.08 30.64 -5.91
C GLN A 132 -14.90 30.51 -6.89
N ILE A 133 -14.17 29.40 -6.85
CA ILE A 133 -13.09 29.14 -7.81
C ILE A 133 -13.66 29.06 -9.22
N LEU A 134 -14.71 28.27 -9.41
CA LEU A 134 -15.30 27.98 -10.71
C LEU A 134 -16.33 29.01 -11.19
N GLU A 135 -16.55 30.10 -10.47
CA GLU A 135 -17.32 31.25 -10.97
C GLU A 135 -16.75 31.78 -12.31
N LYS A 136 -15.44 31.64 -12.52
CA LYS A 136 -14.80 31.95 -13.80
C LYS A 136 -14.87 30.75 -14.74
N LYS A 137 -15.60 30.94 -15.85
CA LYS A 137 -15.88 29.89 -16.85
C LYS A 137 -14.63 29.19 -17.40
N HIS A 138 -13.53 29.91 -17.64
CA HIS A 138 -12.30 29.31 -18.18
C HIS A 138 -11.67 28.29 -17.23
N ARG A 139 -11.80 28.47 -15.91
CA ARG A 139 -11.31 27.50 -14.90
C ARG A 139 -12.08 26.19 -14.95
N TYR A 140 -13.39 26.27 -15.14
CA TYR A 140 -14.22 25.09 -15.34
C TYR A 140 -13.81 24.33 -16.60
N GLU A 141 -13.56 25.05 -17.71
CA GLU A 141 -13.10 24.45 -18.97
C GLU A 141 -11.73 23.75 -18.81
N LEU A 142 -10.78 24.36 -18.11
CA LEU A 142 -9.50 23.73 -17.77
C LEU A 142 -9.68 22.46 -16.94
N LEU A 143 -10.52 22.50 -15.90
CA LEU A 143 -10.76 21.36 -15.04
C LEU A 143 -11.44 20.20 -15.79
N MET A 144 -12.39 20.51 -16.68
CA MET A 144 -13.04 19.50 -17.53
C MET A 144 -12.07 18.90 -18.54
N ARG A 145 -11.16 19.69 -19.11
CA ARG A 145 -10.10 19.18 -19.98
C ARG A 145 -9.21 18.16 -19.27
N LEU A 146 -8.87 18.40 -17.99
CA LEU A 146 -8.15 17.41 -17.17
C LEU A 146 -8.98 16.14 -16.97
N LYS A 147 -10.26 16.29 -16.62
CA LYS A 147 -11.19 15.16 -16.41
C LYS A 147 -11.34 14.27 -17.65
N GLU A 148 -11.49 14.88 -18.82
CA GLU A 148 -11.62 14.17 -20.09
C GLU A 148 -10.33 13.47 -20.50
N TRP A 149 -9.17 14.06 -20.18
CA TRP A 149 -7.86 13.49 -20.53
C TRP A 149 -7.44 12.36 -19.58
N ASP A 150 -7.59 12.57 -18.28
CA ASP A 150 -7.24 11.62 -17.23
C ASP A 150 -8.14 11.80 -16.00
N GLU A 151 -9.21 10.99 -15.93
CA GLU A 151 -10.18 11.04 -14.83
C GLU A 151 -9.53 10.83 -13.46
N TYR A 152 -8.47 10.01 -13.39
CA TYR A 152 -7.74 9.78 -12.14
C TYR A 152 -7.08 11.07 -11.63
N SER A 153 -6.36 11.81 -12.47
CA SER A 153 -5.74 13.08 -12.06
C SER A 153 -6.77 14.16 -11.73
N PHE A 154 -7.95 14.15 -12.36
CA PHE A 154 -9.06 15.02 -11.95
C PHE A 154 -9.55 14.69 -10.54
N VAL A 155 -9.83 13.41 -10.24
CA VAL A 155 -10.29 12.98 -8.90
C VAL A 155 -9.21 13.24 -7.85
N HIS A 156 -7.94 12.97 -8.18
CA HIS A 156 -6.79 13.30 -7.33
C HIS A 156 -6.69 14.80 -7.04
N SER A 157 -6.79 15.65 -8.06
CA SER A 157 -6.74 17.10 -7.89
C SER A 157 -7.90 17.63 -7.05
N PHE A 158 -9.10 17.06 -7.22
CA PHE A 158 -10.25 17.36 -6.37
C PHE A 158 -10.02 16.93 -4.92
N ASP A 159 -9.46 15.75 -4.70
CA ASP A 159 -9.12 15.26 -3.36
C ASP A 159 -8.08 16.14 -2.66
N VAL A 160 -7.00 16.49 -3.36
CA VAL A 160 -5.97 17.41 -2.89
C VAL A 160 -6.57 18.79 -2.56
N PHE A 161 -7.50 19.27 -3.39
CA PHE A 161 -8.28 20.49 -3.11
C PHE A 161 -9.07 20.37 -1.80
N VAL A 162 -9.83 19.30 -1.58
CA VAL A 162 -10.64 19.11 -0.36
C VAL A 162 -9.75 19.05 0.88
N LEU A 163 -8.73 18.18 0.87
CA LEU A 163 -7.80 18.01 1.99
C LEU A 163 -7.04 19.30 2.29
N GLY A 164 -6.51 19.95 1.24
CA GLY A 164 -5.72 21.16 1.36
C GLY A 164 -6.51 22.37 1.80
N THR A 165 -7.77 22.52 1.36
CA THR A 165 -8.65 23.61 1.77
C THR A 165 -8.93 23.55 3.28
N ILE A 166 -9.32 22.37 3.76
CA ILE A 166 -9.58 22.16 5.19
C ILE A 166 -8.30 22.29 6.01
N PHE A 167 -7.18 21.79 5.49
CA PHE A 167 -5.91 21.90 6.20
C PHE A 167 -5.39 23.35 6.29
N ALA A 168 -5.49 24.13 5.21
CA ALA A 168 -5.17 25.56 5.21
C ALA A 168 -6.05 26.33 6.21
N ARG A 169 -7.35 26.01 6.28
CA ARG A 169 -8.27 26.56 7.27
C ARG A 169 -7.89 26.17 8.70
N TYR A 170 -7.52 24.91 8.93
CA TYR A 170 -7.07 24.41 10.22
C TYR A 170 -5.81 25.14 10.72
N LEU A 171 -4.91 25.50 9.80
CA LEU A 171 -3.71 26.29 10.10
C LEU A 171 -3.98 27.79 10.29
N GLY A 172 -5.21 28.27 10.01
CA GLY A 172 -5.58 29.68 10.12
C GLY A 172 -4.98 30.56 9.02
N LEU A 173 -4.68 30.00 7.84
CA LEU A 173 -4.20 30.77 6.69
C LEU A 173 -5.32 31.68 6.16
N THR A 174 -4.94 32.85 5.64
CA THR A 174 -5.90 33.87 5.20
C THR A 174 -6.28 33.78 3.73
N ASP A 175 -5.35 33.36 2.86
CA ASP A 175 -5.55 33.29 1.40
C ASP A 175 -5.97 31.87 0.95
N ILE A 176 -7.01 31.33 1.57
CA ILE A 176 -7.42 29.93 1.36
C ILE A 176 -7.92 29.71 -0.07
N VAL A 177 -8.65 30.66 -0.67
CA VAL A 177 -9.23 30.50 -2.02
C VAL A 177 -8.13 30.37 -3.07
N THR A 178 -7.06 31.16 -2.99
CA THR A 178 -5.92 31.07 -3.92
C THR A 178 -5.14 29.78 -3.73
N LEU A 179 -4.86 29.38 -2.48
CA LEU A 179 -4.23 28.09 -2.18
C LEU A 179 -5.06 26.92 -2.69
N ALA A 180 -6.35 26.89 -2.38
CA ALA A 180 -7.28 25.87 -2.81
C ALA A 180 -7.38 25.79 -4.34
N ARG A 181 -7.36 26.94 -5.02
CA ARG A 181 -7.29 26.99 -6.49
C ARG A 181 -5.99 26.38 -7.00
N GLY A 182 -4.84 26.74 -6.43
CA GLY A 182 -3.57 26.12 -6.79
C GLY A 182 -3.54 24.60 -6.53
N TYR A 183 -4.17 24.12 -5.45
CA TYR A 183 -4.32 22.70 -5.15
C TYR A 183 -5.20 21.98 -6.17
N LEU A 184 -6.31 22.60 -6.61
CA LEU A 184 -7.21 22.03 -7.60
C LEU A 184 -6.57 21.94 -9.00
N PHE A 185 -5.62 22.82 -9.33
CA PHE A 185 -4.98 22.89 -10.64
C PHE A 185 -3.51 22.46 -10.64
N HIS A 186 -2.96 21.94 -9.54
CA HIS A 186 -1.52 21.63 -9.44
C HIS A 186 -1.04 20.68 -10.54
N ASP A 187 -1.90 19.73 -10.92
CA ASP A 187 -1.62 18.65 -11.86
C ASP A 187 -2.15 18.93 -13.28
N ILE A 188 -2.63 20.15 -13.57
CA ILE A 188 -3.29 20.49 -14.84
C ILE A 188 -2.42 20.22 -16.08
N GLY A 189 -1.10 20.29 -15.94
CA GLY A 189 -0.17 20.01 -17.03
C GLY A 189 -0.16 18.55 -17.50
N LYS A 190 -0.82 17.62 -16.79
CA LYS A 190 -0.96 16.24 -17.22
C LYS A 190 -1.76 16.08 -18.51
N VAL A 191 -2.56 17.10 -18.90
CA VAL A 191 -3.23 17.16 -20.22
C VAL A 191 -2.27 17.15 -21.40
N PHE A 192 -0.97 17.32 -21.16
CA PHE A 192 0.07 17.28 -22.19
C PHE A 192 0.99 16.05 -22.07
N ILE A 193 0.66 15.11 -21.19
CA ILE A 193 1.39 13.85 -21.05
C ILE A 193 0.64 12.78 -21.84
N PRO A 194 1.34 11.99 -22.69
CA PRO A 194 0.71 10.92 -23.47
C PRO A 194 -0.06 9.93 -22.58
N GLN A 195 -1.28 9.58 -22.98
CA GLN A 195 -2.13 8.64 -22.24
C GLN A 195 -1.47 7.25 -22.14
N GLU A 196 -0.68 6.87 -23.14
CA GLU A 196 0.06 5.60 -23.17
C GLU A 196 1.10 5.53 -22.05
N ILE A 197 1.63 6.67 -21.58
CA ILE A 197 2.57 6.74 -20.46
C ILE A 197 1.80 6.78 -19.12
N LEU A 198 0.75 7.60 -19.02
CA LEU A 198 -0.04 7.74 -17.79
C LEU A 198 -0.73 6.42 -17.38
N ASN A 199 -1.14 5.60 -18.35
CA ASN A 199 -1.89 4.36 -18.10
C ASN A 199 -1.02 3.09 -17.95
N LEU A 200 0.32 3.22 -17.89
CA LEU A 200 1.20 2.07 -17.72
C LEU A 200 0.99 1.37 -16.36
N LYS A 201 0.86 0.04 -16.40
CA LYS A 201 0.67 -0.81 -15.19
C LYS A 201 1.98 -1.29 -14.56
N ARG A 202 3.12 -0.80 -15.04
CA ARG A 202 4.46 -1.14 -14.57
C ARG A 202 5.17 0.13 -14.09
N LYS A 203 6.32 -0.04 -13.43
CA LYS A 203 7.22 1.10 -13.17
C LYS A 203 7.62 1.74 -14.51
N LEU A 204 7.64 3.07 -14.51
CA LEU A 204 8.15 3.86 -15.62
C LEU A 204 9.67 3.69 -15.70
N SER A 205 10.20 3.64 -16.92
CA SER A 205 11.63 3.86 -17.16
C SER A 205 12.01 5.31 -16.84
N GLU A 206 13.32 5.57 -16.75
CA GLU A 206 13.82 6.94 -16.49
C GLU A 206 13.34 7.92 -17.56
N ASP A 207 13.42 7.56 -18.85
CA ASP A 207 12.98 8.39 -19.97
C ASP A 207 11.46 8.68 -19.93
N GLU A 208 10.64 7.65 -19.65
CA GLU A 208 9.19 7.83 -19.51
C GLU A 208 8.86 8.72 -18.31
N PHE A 209 9.60 8.57 -17.21
CA PHE A 209 9.42 9.40 -16.03
C PHE A 209 9.83 10.85 -16.27
N ASP A 210 10.89 11.09 -17.05
CA ASP A 210 11.31 12.43 -17.45
C ASP A 210 10.24 13.14 -18.31
N ILE A 211 9.54 12.40 -19.17
CA ILE A 211 8.37 12.95 -19.88
C ILE A 211 7.29 13.35 -18.88
N VAL A 212 6.96 12.49 -17.91
CA VAL A 212 5.96 12.79 -16.88
C VAL A 212 6.33 14.04 -16.08
N LYS A 213 7.60 14.23 -15.70
CA LYS A 213 8.05 15.42 -14.94
C LYS A 213 7.69 16.74 -15.63
N THR A 214 7.60 16.77 -16.97
CA THR A 214 7.25 17.97 -17.73
C THR A 214 5.85 18.52 -17.46
N HIS A 215 4.95 17.76 -16.82
CA HIS A 215 3.61 18.28 -16.46
C HIS A 215 3.71 19.52 -15.54
N THR A 216 4.75 19.61 -14.72
CA THR A 216 4.95 20.77 -13.83
C THR A 216 5.19 22.06 -14.63
N THR A 217 6.09 22.03 -15.61
CA THR A 217 6.42 23.20 -16.44
C THR A 217 5.33 23.51 -17.44
N LYS A 218 4.71 22.49 -18.06
CA LYS A 218 3.59 22.69 -18.98
C LYS A 218 2.32 23.18 -18.27
N GLY A 219 2.09 22.72 -17.04
CA GLY A 219 1.00 23.20 -16.20
C GLY A 219 1.19 24.66 -15.81
N TYR A 220 2.42 25.06 -15.45
CA TYR A 220 2.79 26.46 -15.24
C TYR A 220 2.47 27.30 -16.48
N GLU A 221 2.97 26.92 -17.66
CA GLU A 221 2.74 27.65 -18.92
C GLU A 221 1.24 27.81 -19.22
N LEU A 222 0.48 26.72 -19.13
CA LEU A 222 -0.96 26.73 -19.36
C LEU A 222 -1.70 27.67 -18.39
N LEU A 223 -1.31 27.72 -17.12
CA LEU A 223 -1.92 28.62 -16.13
C LEU A 223 -1.58 30.08 -16.42
N ILE A 224 -0.34 30.41 -16.81
CA ILE A 224 0.04 31.76 -17.24
C ILE A 224 -0.81 32.20 -18.45
N GLU A 225 -0.93 31.35 -19.46
CA GLU A 225 -1.71 31.65 -20.68
C GLU A 225 -3.20 31.91 -20.40
N ASN A 226 -3.72 31.42 -19.28
CA ASN A 226 -5.13 31.56 -18.87
C ASN A 226 -5.34 32.59 -17.75
N GLY A 227 -4.33 33.43 -17.45
CA GLY A 227 -4.44 34.50 -16.45
C GLY A 227 -4.52 34.00 -15.00
N GLU A 228 -3.86 32.88 -14.71
CA GLU A 228 -3.78 32.25 -13.39
C GLU A 228 -2.34 32.29 -12.85
N GLU A 229 -1.66 33.44 -12.99
CA GLU A 229 -0.24 33.58 -12.67
C GLU A 229 0.07 33.41 -11.17
N ASP A 230 -0.88 33.78 -10.31
CA ASP A 230 -0.74 33.72 -8.86
C ASP A 230 -0.69 32.28 -8.31
N ILE A 231 -1.25 31.31 -9.04
CA ILE A 231 -1.24 29.89 -8.67
C ILE A 231 -0.26 29.06 -9.51
N ALA A 232 0.23 29.57 -10.64
CA ALA A 232 1.13 28.86 -11.53
C ALA A 232 2.39 28.35 -10.79
N TYR A 233 2.88 29.12 -9.81
CA TYR A 233 4.01 28.73 -8.96
C TYR A 233 3.77 27.41 -8.20
N LEU A 234 2.54 27.14 -7.75
CA LEU A 234 2.21 25.91 -7.04
C LEU A 234 2.25 24.71 -8.00
N ALA A 235 1.65 24.84 -9.18
CA ALA A 235 1.69 23.79 -10.22
C ALA A 235 3.13 23.48 -10.67
N ARG A 236 3.99 24.49 -10.77
CA ARG A 236 5.39 24.27 -11.16
C ARG A 236 6.20 23.51 -10.11
N ASN A 237 6.00 23.82 -8.83
CA ASN A 237 6.97 23.43 -7.78
C ASN A 237 6.43 22.38 -6.79
N HIS A 238 5.24 21.82 -7.00
CA HIS A 238 4.65 20.84 -6.07
C HIS A 238 5.46 19.52 -5.96
N HIS A 239 6.34 19.24 -6.91
CA HIS A 239 7.28 18.12 -6.86
C HIS A 239 8.69 18.48 -6.39
N GLU A 240 8.92 19.73 -5.96
CA GLU A 240 10.13 20.09 -5.23
C GLU A 240 10.19 19.32 -3.90
N ARG A 241 11.37 19.23 -3.29
CA ARG A 241 11.56 18.48 -2.03
C ARG A 241 12.49 19.26 -1.13
N PHE A 242 12.20 19.24 0.17
CA PHE A 242 12.89 20.05 1.19
C PHE A 242 14.42 19.99 1.15
N ALA A 243 14.98 18.84 0.75
CA ALA A 243 16.41 18.60 0.62
C ALA A 243 17.00 18.89 -0.78
N GLY A 244 16.29 19.62 -1.66
CA GLY A 244 16.77 19.95 -3.02
C GLY A 244 16.82 18.77 -3.99
N LYS A 245 16.09 17.69 -3.71
CA LYS A 245 16.06 16.46 -4.54
C LYS A 245 14.81 16.33 -5.42
N GLY A 246 14.01 17.38 -5.49
CA GLY A 246 12.78 17.43 -6.27
C GLY A 246 13.01 17.88 -7.71
N TYR A 247 11.92 18.23 -8.39
CA TYR A 247 11.93 18.79 -9.73
C TYR A 247 10.83 19.87 -9.86
N PRO A 248 10.94 20.80 -10.82
CA PRO A 248 11.95 20.90 -11.88
C PRO A 248 13.24 21.65 -11.52
N ASN A 249 13.23 22.49 -10.50
CA ASN A 249 14.30 23.43 -10.17
C ASN A 249 15.21 22.96 -9.01
N GLN A 250 14.85 21.88 -8.30
CA GLN A 250 15.60 21.35 -7.15
C GLN A 250 15.69 22.35 -5.98
N LEU A 251 14.57 23.00 -5.67
CA LEU A 251 14.47 24.01 -4.62
C LEU A 251 14.68 23.42 -3.22
N CYS A 252 15.28 24.22 -2.33
CA CYS A 252 15.41 23.92 -0.91
C CYS A 252 14.31 24.63 -0.08
N GLU A 253 14.21 24.31 1.21
CA GLU A 253 13.18 24.86 2.13
C GLU A 253 12.94 26.37 1.95
N ASP A 254 14.00 27.17 2.06
CA ASP A 254 13.93 28.64 2.10
C ASP A 254 13.37 29.25 0.80
N ASP A 255 13.40 28.49 -0.30
CA ASP A 255 12.93 28.92 -1.62
C ASP A 255 11.46 28.52 -1.89
N MET A 256 10.84 27.74 -1.01
CA MET A 256 9.47 27.25 -1.22
C MET A 256 8.45 28.03 -0.40
N CYS A 257 7.44 28.58 -1.07
CA CYS A 257 6.33 29.23 -0.38
C CYS A 257 5.54 28.21 0.46
N VAL A 258 4.85 28.69 1.50
CA VAL A 258 4.04 27.85 2.40
C VAL A 258 3.05 26.97 1.63
N GLY A 259 2.42 27.49 0.57
CA GLY A 259 1.49 26.72 -0.26
C GLY A 259 2.12 25.48 -0.89
N VAL A 260 3.36 25.59 -1.41
CA VAL A 260 4.09 24.46 -1.99
C VAL A 260 4.47 23.43 -0.92
N GLN A 261 4.94 23.89 0.26
CA GLN A 261 5.31 23.00 1.35
C GLN A 261 4.12 22.19 1.88
N LEU A 262 2.92 22.79 1.94
CA LEU A 262 1.68 22.10 2.31
C LEU A 262 1.25 21.13 1.21
N LEU A 263 1.25 21.58 -0.05
CA LEU A 263 0.82 20.79 -1.19
C LEU A 263 1.63 19.50 -1.34
N GLN A 264 2.95 19.53 -1.12
CA GLN A 264 3.81 18.33 -1.18
C GLN A 264 3.33 17.20 -0.24
N ILE A 265 2.87 17.56 0.97
CA ILE A 265 2.39 16.60 1.96
C ILE A 265 1.02 16.07 1.55
N ILE A 266 0.12 16.97 1.12
CA ILE A 266 -1.26 16.63 0.76
C ILE A 266 -1.30 15.77 -0.51
N ASP A 267 -0.53 16.14 -1.53
CA ASP A 267 -0.40 15.45 -2.80
C ASP A 267 0.07 14.00 -2.59
N VAL A 268 1.17 13.83 -1.85
CA VAL A 268 1.71 12.49 -1.57
C VAL A 268 0.73 11.65 -0.75
N TYR A 269 0.08 12.23 0.27
CA TYR A 269 -0.94 11.52 1.04
C TYR A 269 -2.12 11.08 0.18
N SER A 270 -2.67 11.99 -0.63
CA SER A 270 -3.78 11.73 -1.55
C SER A 270 -3.43 10.63 -2.56
N ALA A 271 -2.26 10.72 -3.18
CA ALA A 271 -1.79 9.77 -4.17
C ALA A 271 -1.56 8.36 -3.59
N MET A 272 -1.06 8.26 -2.35
CA MET A 272 -0.85 6.97 -1.67
C MET A 272 -2.14 6.31 -1.21
N THR A 273 -3.12 7.10 -0.79
CA THR A 273 -4.37 6.60 -0.17
C THR A 273 -5.49 6.38 -1.18
N SER A 274 -5.41 7.02 -2.35
CA SER A 274 -6.38 6.86 -3.42
C SER A 274 -6.28 5.47 -4.06
N LYS A 275 -7.44 4.84 -4.31
CA LYS A 275 -7.51 3.58 -5.05
C LYS A 275 -7.11 3.82 -6.51
N ARG A 276 -6.09 3.10 -6.98
CA ARG A 276 -5.72 3.04 -8.40
C ARG A 276 -6.27 1.75 -8.99
N VAL A 277 -6.49 1.71 -10.30
CA VAL A 277 -7.03 0.54 -11.04
C VAL A 277 -6.26 -0.76 -10.75
N TYR A 278 -5.00 -0.69 -10.27
CA TYR A 278 -4.13 -1.83 -10.01
C TYR A 278 -3.58 -1.91 -8.56
N HIS A 279 -4.04 -1.05 -7.65
CA HIS A 279 -3.57 -1.04 -6.26
C HIS A 279 -4.70 -0.65 -5.30
N SER A 280 -4.96 -1.50 -4.30
CA SER A 280 -5.66 -1.07 -3.10
C SER A 280 -4.76 -0.01 -2.44
N GLY A 281 -5.16 1.27 -2.48
CA GLY A 281 -4.42 2.36 -1.86
C GLY A 281 -4.00 2.02 -0.43
N TYR A 282 -2.88 2.61 0.02
CA TYR A 282 -2.42 2.42 1.39
C TYR A 282 -3.52 2.81 2.38
N ALA A 283 -3.63 2.07 3.48
CA ALA A 283 -4.40 2.54 4.63
C ALA A 283 -3.84 3.91 5.06
N ALA A 284 -4.71 4.80 5.53
CA ALA A 284 -4.32 6.16 5.92
C ALA A 284 -3.15 6.18 6.92
N THR A 285 -3.14 5.24 7.87
CA THR A 285 -2.05 5.07 8.84
C THR A 285 -0.74 4.66 8.20
N ASP A 286 -0.77 3.84 7.16
CA ASP A 286 0.42 3.43 6.43
C ASP A 286 0.97 4.56 5.57
N ALA A 287 0.08 5.30 4.90
CA ALA A 287 0.46 6.49 4.13
C ALA A 287 1.14 7.55 5.02
N LEU A 288 0.59 7.80 6.22
CA LEU A 288 1.22 8.72 7.19
C LEU A 288 2.54 8.16 7.72
N ALA A 289 2.65 6.85 7.95
CA ALA A 289 3.91 6.22 8.35
C ALA A 289 5.00 6.39 7.28
N VAL A 290 4.65 6.27 6.00
CA VAL A 290 5.57 6.54 4.87
C VAL A 290 6.01 8.00 4.86
N LEU A 291 5.08 8.96 4.99
CA LEU A 291 5.43 10.38 5.10
C LEU A 291 6.44 10.63 6.23
N TYR A 292 6.26 10.02 7.39
CA TYR A 292 7.19 10.16 8.50
C TYR A 292 8.53 9.44 8.32
N ARG A 293 8.56 8.33 7.58
CA ARG A 293 9.82 7.68 7.18
C ARG A 293 10.62 8.64 6.28
N ASP A 294 9.91 9.29 5.36
CA ASP A 294 10.49 10.19 4.37
C ASP A 294 10.46 11.66 4.82
N ARG A 295 10.34 11.89 6.14
CA ARG A 295 10.11 13.23 6.74
C ARG A 295 11.15 14.27 6.38
N HIS A 296 12.38 13.84 6.10
CA HIS A 296 13.48 14.68 5.64
C HIS A 296 13.24 15.35 4.27
N LEU A 297 12.22 14.90 3.53
CA LEU A 297 11.79 15.48 2.25
C LEU A 297 10.71 16.56 2.39
N TYR A 298 10.16 16.76 3.59
CA TYR A 298 8.99 17.62 3.84
C TYR A 298 9.22 18.54 5.04
N ASN A 299 8.37 19.56 5.18
CA ASN A 299 8.33 20.33 6.40
C ASN A 299 7.70 19.51 7.54
N GLU A 300 8.51 19.03 8.48
CA GLU A 300 8.06 18.16 9.58
C GLU A 300 6.95 18.80 10.43
N LYS A 301 7.02 20.13 10.65
CA LYS A 301 6.01 20.86 11.43
C LYS A 301 4.64 20.81 10.74
N PHE A 302 4.61 20.97 9.41
CA PHE A 302 3.36 20.85 8.66
C PHE A 302 2.88 19.40 8.59
N MET A 303 3.77 18.43 8.48
CA MET A 303 3.40 17.02 8.52
C MET A 303 2.72 16.64 9.85
N HIS A 304 3.27 17.08 10.99
CA HIS A 304 2.64 16.90 12.30
C HIS A 304 1.26 17.55 12.36
N LYS A 305 1.13 18.78 11.86
CA LYS A 305 -0.15 19.50 11.83
C LYS A 305 -1.18 18.82 10.93
N PHE A 306 -0.74 18.21 9.83
CA PHE A 306 -1.61 17.48 8.92
C PHE A 306 -2.18 16.22 9.60
N VAL A 307 -1.34 15.48 10.31
CA VAL A 307 -1.72 14.31 11.13
C VAL A 307 -2.71 14.70 12.22
N GLU A 308 -2.47 15.82 12.91
CA GLU A 308 -3.39 16.38 13.91
C GLU A 308 -4.73 16.83 13.30
N CYS A 309 -4.72 17.38 12.09
CA CYS A 309 -5.91 17.77 11.34
C CYS A 309 -6.78 16.54 11.00
N LEU A 310 -6.17 15.47 10.51
CA LEU A 310 -6.87 14.20 10.23
C LEU A 310 -7.31 13.47 11.51
N ARG A 311 -6.55 13.62 12.60
CA ARG A 311 -6.61 12.79 13.82
C ARG A 311 -6.45 11.30 13.55
N ILE A 312 -5.66 10.95 12.56
CA ILE A 312 -5.24 9.57 12.28
C ILE A 312 -3.77 9.51 12.64
N TYR A 313 -3.42 8.69 13.63
CA TYR A 313 -2.05 8.61 14.14
C TYR A 313 -1.45 7.27 13.73
N PRO A 314 -0.34 7.23 12.96
CA PRO A 314 0.29 5.98 12.57
C PRO A 314 0.78 5.18 13.79
N VAL A 315 0.91 3.86 13.64
CA VAL A 315 1.49 2.99 14.68
C VAL A 315 2.87 3.51 15.08
N ASN A 316 3.19 3.46 16.37
CA ASN A 316 4.38 4.05 17.02
C ASN A 316 4.42 5.57 17.12
N SER A 317 3.33 6.26 16.81
CA SER A 317 3.19 7.66 17.21
C SER A 317 3.22 7.76 18.73
N VAL A 318 4.08 8.62 19.25
CA VAL A 318 4.06 9.05 20.65
C VAL A 318 3.11 10.23 20.75
N VAL A 319 2.11 10.13 21.60
CA VAL A 319 0.99 11.07 21.67
C VAL A 319 0.71 11.49 23.10
N GLN A 320 0.20 12.71 23.27
CA GLN A 320 -0.37 13.18 24.52
C GLN A 320 -1.89 12.99 24.49
N LEU A 321 -2.45 12.39 25.52
CA LEU A 321 -3.89 12.26 25.71
C LEU A 321 -4.48 13.54 26.33
N SER A 322 -5.79 13.71 26.22
CA SER A 322 -6.52 14.87 26.75
C SER A 322 -6.51 14.99 28.28
N ASP A 323 -6.11 13.93 28.98
CA ASP A 323 -5.86 13.91 30.42
C ASP A 323 -4.37 14.09 30.78
N ASN A 324 -3.58 14.58 29.82
CA ASN A 324 -2.14 14.85 29.89
C ASN A 324 -1.21 13.63 29.98
N ARG A 325 -1.73 12.41 29.98
CA ARG A 325 -0.91 11.19 29.95
C ARG A 325 -0.22 11.02 28.60
N SER A 326 0.97 10.43 28.61
CA SER A 326 1.71 10.09 27.38
C SER A 326 1.47 8.63 27.00
N ALA A 327 1.25 8.37 25.71
CA ALA A 327 0.99 7.04 25.21
C ALA A 327 1.68 6.82 23.85
N GLN A 328 1.93 5.56 23.50
CA GLN A 328 2.35 5.15 22.17
C GLN A 328 1.17 4.47 21.46
N VAL A 329 0.93 4.81 20.20
CA VAL A 329 -0.04 4.09 19.37
C VAL A 329 0.46 2.67 19.12
N GLU A 330 -0.26 1.68 19.62
CA GLU A 330 0.10 0.27 19.54
C GLU A 330 -0.55 -0.41 18.34
N LEU A 331 -1.82 -0.08 18.08
CA LEU A 331 -2.59 -0.66 16.98
C LEU A 331 -3.63 0.35 16.49
N VAL A 332 -3.82 0.39 15.18
CA VAL A 332 -4.92 1.12 14.55
C VAL A 332 -5.77 0.12 13.78
N TYR A 333 -7.09 0.23 13.93
CA TYR A 333 -8.03 -0.59 13.18
C TYR A 333 -8.45 0.18 11.92
N ASP A 334 -8.39 -0.46 10.76
CA ASP A 334 -8.72 0.18 9.48
C ASP A 334 -10.11 0.82 9.47
N LEU A 335 -11.10 0.16 10.09
CA LEU A 335 -12.47 0.64 10.22
C LEU A 335 -12.62 1.83 11.19
N PHE A 336 -11.64 2.06 12.06
CA PHE A 336 -11.68 3.10 13.10
C PHE A 336 -10.32 3.81 13.24
N PRO A 337 -9.82 4.48 12.18
CA PRO A 337 -8.44 5.00 12.16
C PRO A 337 -8.22 6.16 13.14
N THR A 338 -9.29 6.79 13.62
CA THR A 338 -9.24 7.88 14.61
C THR A 338 -9.35 7.39 16.07
N LEU A 339 -9.50 6.09 16.31
CA LEU A 339 -9.65 5.48 17.64
C LEU A 339 -8.63 4.35 17.84
N PRO A 340 -7.32 4.68 17.88
CA PRO A 340 -6.29 3.68 18.08
C PRO A 340 -6.33 3.03 19.47
N LYS A 341 -5.77 1.83 19.55
CA LYS A 341 -5.29 1.25 20.81
C LYS A 341 -3.95 1.87 21.15
N VAL A 342 -3.80 2.36 22.36
CA VAL A 342 -2.60 3.04 22.83
C VAL A 342 -2.01 2.33 24.05
N LYS A 343 -0.69 2.37 24.21
CA LYS A 343 0.05 1.88 25.37
C LYS A 343 0.54 3.07 26.18
N LEU A 344 0.08 3.21 27.43
CA LEU A 344 0.55 4.27 28.32
C LEU A 344 2.03 4.07 28.62
N LEU A 345 2.84 5.12 28.49
CA LEU A 345 4.29 5.02 28.65
C LEU A 345 4.69 4.78 30.11
N ASP A 346 3.99 5.44 31.04
CA ASP A 346 4.29 5.39 32.49
C ASP A 346 3.88 4.04 33.12
N GLU A 347 2.73 3.49 32.70
CA GLU A 347 2.14 2.28 33.29
C GLU A 347 2.44 1.01 32.47
N GLN A 348 3.01 1.15 31.26
CA GLN A 348 3.17 0.07 30.26
C GLN A 348 1.87 -0.71 29.97
N LYS A 349 0.71 -0.11 30.26
CA LYS A 349 -0.62 -0.70 30.12
C LYS A 349 -1.27 -0.24 28.82
N SER A 350 -1.78 -1.20 28.05
CA SER A 350 -2.55 -0.90 26.85
C SER A 350 -4.00 -0.56 27.19
N MET A 351 -4.55 0.44 26.52
CA MET A 351 -5.96 0.81 26.57
C MET A 351 -6.47 1.16 25.18
N ILE A 352 -7.74 0.85 24.93
CA ILE A 352 -8.46 1.36 23.76
C ILE A 352 -9.06 2.70 24.16
N LEU A 353 -8.93 3.72 23.31
CA LEU A 353 -9.53 5.02 23.59
C LEU A 353 -11.06 4.90 23.67
N PRO A 354 -11.70 5.51 24.68
CA PRO A 354 -13.12 5.32 24.93
C PRO A 354 -13.97 5.96 23.83
N LEU A 355 -15.03 5.25 23.42
CA LEU A 355 -15.92 5.61 22.31
C LEU A 355 -16.71 6.91 22.50
N ASN A 356 -16.79 7.39 23.74
CA ASN A 356 -17.43 8.65 24.12
C ASN A 356 -16.48 9.87 24.02
N TYR A 357 -15.22 9.66 23.59
CA TYR A 357 -14.20 10.70 23.45
C TYR A 357 -13.85 11.47 24.73
N ASN A 358 -14.20 10.94 25.91
CA ASN A 358 -13.81 11.54 27.21
C ASN A 358 -12.28 11.55 27.39
N VAL A 359 -11.59 10.56 26.83
CA VAL A 359 -10.14 10.55 26.65
C VAL A 359 -9.86 10.42 25.16
N LYS A 360 -9.13 11.38 24.60
CA LYS A 360 -8.76 11.42 23.18
C LYS A 360 -7.29 11.81 23.03
N ILE A 361 -6.71 11.56 21.87
CA ILE A 361 -5.39 12.11 21.55
C ILE A 361 -5.53 13.63 21.39
N ALA A 362 -4.81 14.38 22.21
CA ALA A 362 -4.79 15.83 22.20
C ALA A 362 -3.80 16.37 21.17
N LYS A 363 -2.59 15.79 21.11
CA LYS A 363 -1.56 16.13 20.14
C LYS A 363 -0.58 14.99 19.93
N MET A 364 0.13 15.04 18.82
CA MET A 364 1.29 14.18 18.60
C MET A 364 2.53 14.81 19.24
N ILE A 365 3.36 13.99 19.88
CA ILE A 365 4.64 14.40 20.47
C ILE A 365 5.77 14.07 19.52
N ASP A 366 5.81 12.83 19.02
CA ASP A 366 6.89 12.33 18.16
C ASP A 366 6.41 11.12 17.33
N TYR A 367 7.17 10.73 16.31
CA TYR A 367 6.99 9.50 15.54
C TYR A 367 8.24 8.64 15.52
N ARG A 368 8.12 7.39 15.97
CA ARG A 368 9.17 6.39 15.82
C ARG A 368 8.87 5.48 14.63
N ALA A 369 9.52 5.74 13.50
CA ALA A 369 9.47 4.84 12.35
C ALA A 369 10.01 3.46 12.72
N ASN A 370 9.37 2.40 12.22
CA ASN A 370 9.92 1.06 12.32
C ASN A 370 11.20 0.96 11.48
N SER A 371 12.27 0.45 12.08
CA SER A 371 13.48 0.02 11.39
C SER A 371 13.19 -1.13 10.43
N PHE A 372 14.09 -1.35 9.46
CA PHE A 372 14.02 -2.51 8.57
C PHE A 372 13.91 -3.82 9.36
N GLU A 373 14.69 -3.97 10.43
CA GLU A 373 14.63 -5.15 11.31
C GLU A 373 13.26 -5.34 11.96
N GLU A 374 12.63 -4.27 12.46
CA GLU A 374 11.30 -4.35 13.06
C GLU A 374 10.23 -4.76 12.03
N ILE A 375 10.26 -4.18 10.82
CA ILE A 375 9.34 -4.57 9.73
C ILE A 375 9.62 -6.02 9.30
N PHE A 376 10.88 -6.41 9.23
CA PHE A 376 11.29 -7.76 8.85
C PHE A 376 10.82 -8.79 9.88
N ASN A 377 10.93 -8.48 11.17
CA ASN A 377 10.40 -9.33 12.23
C ASN A 377 8.88 -9.50 12.12
N LEU A 378 8.12 -8.43 11.86
CA LEU A 378 6.68 -8.50 11.62
C LEU A 378 6.33 -9.34 10.39
N PHE A 379 7.10 -9.19 9.30
CA PHE A 379 6.99 -10.04 8.11
C PHE A 379 7.18 -11.51 8.44
N ILE A 380 8.23 -11.85 9.22
CA ILE A 380 8.49 -13.22 9.69
C ILE A 380 7.34 -13.74 10.58
N GLU A 381 6.82 -12.93 11.49
CA GLU A 381 5.68 -13.31 12.32
C GLU A 381 4.43 -13.66 11.49
N GLN A 382 4.09 -12.84 10.49
CA GLN A 382 2.96 -13.14 9.59
C GLN A 382 3.24 -14.38 8.74
N LEU A 383 4.48 -14.57 8.32
CA LEU A 383 4.91 -15.73 7.54
C LEU A 383 4.73 -17.03 8.34
N ILE A 384 5.09 -17.02 9.62
CA ILE A 384 4.89 -18.15 10.54
C ILE A 384 3.39 -18.41 10.79
N ARG A 385 2.58 -17.35 10.84
CA ARG A 385 1.11 -17.44 11.00
C ARG A 385 0.38 -17.89 9.73
N CYS A 386 1.06 -17.88 8.58
CA CYS A 386 0.46 -18.12 7.26
C CYS A 386 -0.65 -17.13 6.90
N ASP A 387 -0.56 -15.87 7.36
CA ASP A 387 -1.49 -14.78 6.98
C ASP A 387 -0.95 -14.05 5.75
N GLU A 388 -1.42 -14.44 4.56
CA GLU A 388 -0.94 -13.88 3.29
C GLU A 388 -1.25 -12.39 3.14
N ASN A 389 -2.40 -11.92 3.64
CA ASN A 389 -2.81 -10.52 3.53
C ASN A 389 -1.94 -9.63 4.40
N GLY A 390 -1.77 -9.98 5.68
CA GLY A 390 -0.88 -9.26 6.59
C GLY A 390 0.57 -9.28 6.12
N LEU A 391 1.02 -10.44 5.60
CA LEU A 391 2.36 -10.60 5.06
C LEU A 391 2.65 -9.68 3.88
N ARG A 392 1.70 -9.51 2.96
CA ARG A 392 1.89 -8.66 1.76
C ARG A 392 2.05 -7.18 2.12
N VAL A 393 1.40 -6.72 3.19
CA VAL A 393 1.56 -5.35 3.71
C VAL A 393 3.01 -5.12 4.15
N TYR A 394 3.57 -6.01 4.97
CA TYR A 394 4.95 -5.87 5.44
C TYR A 394 5.97 -6.12 4.33
N PHE A 395 5.70 -7.06 3.43
CA PHE A 395 6.56 -7.31 2.28
C PHE A 395 6.69 -6.07 1.39
N ASN A 396 5.57 -5.42 1.04
CA ASN A 396 5.58 -4.17 0.26
C ASN A 396 6.39 -3.06 0.95
N LYS A 397 6.30 -2.96 2.28
CA LYS A 397 7.09 -2.00 3.07
C LYS A 397 8.59 -2.34 3.07
N LEU A 398 8.96 -3.62 3.07
CA LEU A 398 10.35 -4.07 3.07
C LEU A 398 11.03 -3.88 1.73
N ILE A 399 10.31 -4.14 0.63
CA ILE A 399 10.86 -4.01 -0.73
C ILE A 399 10.90 -2.56 -1.21
N ASP A 400 10.27 -1.65 -0.47
CA ASP A 400 10.24 -0.24 -0.83
C ASP A 400 11.66 0.33 -0.86
N HIS A 401 12.01 0.98 -1.96
CA HIS A 401 13.37 1.44 -2.29
C HIS A 401 14.48 0.37 -2.38
N LEU A 402 14.16 -0.93 -2.32
CA LEU A 402 15.15 -1.98 -2.56
C LEU A 402 15.23 -2.34 -4.04
N HIS A 403 16.45 -2.47 -4.56
CA HIS A 403 16.66 -3.08 -5.87
C HIS A 403 16.26 -4.56 -5.83
N PRO A 404 15.73 -5.17 -6.91
CA PRO A 404 15.36 -6.59 -6.94
C PRO A 404 16.41 -7.54 -6.34
N LYS A 405 17.70 -7.32 -6.64
CA LYS A 405 18.82 -8.05 -6.01
C LYS A 405 18.86 -7.96 -4.48
N GLU A 406 18.59 -6.79 -3.91
CA GLU A 406 18.60 -6.57 -2.47
C GLU A 406 17.41 -7.25 -1.79
N ILE A 407 16.27 -7.34 -2.47
CA ILE A 407 15.08 -8.04 -1.97
C ILE A 407 15.40 -9.52 -1.72
N ILE A 408 16.06 -10.19 -2.69
CA ILE A 408 16.50 -11.59 -2.55
C ILE A 408 17.42 -11.75 -1.34
N LEU A 409 18.41 -10.85 -1.21
CA LEU A 409 19.49 -10.98 -0.23
C LEU A 409 19.08 -10.57 1.19
N LYS A 410 18.27 -9.50 1.33
CA LYS A 410 17.89 -8.93 2.63
C LYS A 410 16.60 -9.53 3.19
N ILE A 411 15.77 -10.15 2.35
CA ILE A 411 14.44 -10.65 2.76
C ILE A 411 14.32 -12.15 2.56
N PHE A 412 14.38 -12.64 1.32
CA PHE A 412 14.10 -14.06 1.04
C PHE A 412 15.12 -15.01 1.67
N LEU A 413 16.40 -14.71 1.53
CA LEU A 413 17.46 -15.56 2.06
C LEU A 413 17.47 -15.59 3.60
N PRO A 414 17.36 -14.46 4.33
CA PRO A 414 17.19 -14.47 5.79
C PRO A 414 15.89 -15.13 6.27
N ALA A 415 14.77 -14.91 5.57
CA ALA A 415 13.48 -15.53 5.93
C ALA A 415 13.53 -17.05 5.81
N PHE A 416 14.15 -17.56 4.74
CA PHE A 416 14.41 -18.98 4.58
C PHE A 416 15.23 -19.55 5.74
N ARG A 417 16.33 -18.88 6.12
CA ARG A 417 17.18 -19.31 7.23
C ARG A 417 16.38 -19.40 8.54
N ILE A 418 15.57 -18.38 8.84
CA ILE A 418 14.75 -18.37 10.06
C ILE A 418 13.75 -19.52 10.05
N LEU A 419 12.99 -19.70 8.96
CA LEU A 419 12.05 -20.81 8.86
C LEU A 419 12.73 -22.18 9.05
N ARG A 420 13.91 -22.37 8.48
CA ARG A 420 14.65 -23.64 8.62
C ARG A 420 15.17 -23.86 10.04
N LEU A 421 15.62 -22.81 10.73
CA LEU A 421 16.00 -22.89 12.15
C LEU A 421 14.80 -23.29 13.03
N LEU A 422 13.66 -22.66 12.83
CA LEU A 422 12.44 -22.92 13.60
C LEU A 422 11.89 -24.35 13.40
N THR A 423 12.07 -24.92 12.21
CA THR A 423 11.71 -26.33 11.93
C THR A 423 12.68 -27.31 12.62
N ARG A 424 13.97 -26.99 12.73
CA ARG A 424 14.97 -27.84 13.44
C ARG A 424 14.76 -27.85 14.96
N GLU A 425 14.34 -26.72 15.53
CA GLU A 425 14.12 -26.57 16.98
C GLU A 425 12.72 -26.99 17.47
N ILE A 426 11.90 -27.60 16.60
CA ILE A 426 10.53 -28.11 16.89
C ILE A 426 9.53 -26.99 17.28
N GLN A 427 9.80 -25.73 16.94
CA GLN A 427 8.88 -24.63 17.26
C GLN A 427 7.73 -24.47 16.24
N ILE A 428 7.85 -25.06 15.05
CA ILE A 428 6.85 -24.95 13.96
C ILE A 428 6.44 -26.33 13.44
N ASP A 429 5.12 -26.52 13.27
CA ASP A 429 4.51 -27.68 12.59
C ASP A 429 4.94 -27.76 11.11
N LEU A 430 5.32 -28.95 10.63
CA LEU A 430 5.69 -29.23 9.24
C LEU A 430 4.64 -28.74 8.24
N LYS A 431 3.35 -28.78 8.59
CA LYS A 431 2.28 -28.24 7.73
C LYS A 431 2.38 -26.72 7.59
N LYS A 432 2.63 -26.00 8.70
CA LYS A 432 2.83 -24.55 8.68
C LYS A 432 4.08 -24.18 7.90
N TYR A 433 5.18 -24.91 8.10
CA TYR A 433 6.41 -24.70 7.33
C TYR A 433 6.17 -24.80 5.82
N ARG A 434 5.48 -25.86 5.36
CA ARG A 434 5.14 -26.02 3.92
C ARG A 434 4.30 -24.86 3.39
N ASN A 435 3.32 -24.40 4.16
CA ASN A 435 2.49 -23.25 3.79
C ASN A 435 3.33 -21.96 3.69
N SER A 436 4.18 -21.68 4.69
CA SER A 436 5.08 -20.52 4.68
C SER A 436 6.02 -20.53 3.46
N ILE A 437 6.62 -21.69 3.14
CA ILE A 437 7.48 -21.84 1.95
C ILE A 437 6.69 -21.61 0.65
N THR A 438 5.42 -22.04 0.59
CA THR A 438 4.56 -21.82 -0.57
C THR A 438 4.27 -20.33 -0.77
N ILE A 439 4.01 -19.59 0.31
CA ILE A 439 3.80 -18.13 0.27
C ILE A 439 5.08 -17.41 -0.17
N LEU A 440 6.24 -17.77 0.41
CA LEU A 440 7.52 -17.20 -0.01
C LEU A 440 7.82 -17.48 -1.49
N LYS A 441 7.52 -18.69 -1.98
CA LYS A 441 7.70 -19.02 -3.40
C LYS A 441 6.91 -18.09 -4.30
N LYS A 442 5.63 -17.88 -4.00
CA LYS A 442 4.77 -16.98 -4.79
C LYS A 442 5.35 -15.57 -4.87
N LEU A 443 5.77 -15.00 -3.73
CA LEU A 443 6.39 -13.67 -3.71
C LEU A 443 7.74 -13.62 -4.44
N LEU A 444 8.54 -14.69 -4.33
CA LEU A 444 9.83 -14.77 -5.01
C LEU A 444 9.66 -14.77 -6.53
N GLU A 445 8.66 -15.48 -7.05
CA GLU A 445 8.36 -15.53 -8.48
C GLU A 445 7.96 -14.16 -9.04
N GLU A 446 7.19 -13.36 -8.28
CA GLU A 446 6.87 -11.98 -8.65
C GLU A 446 8.15 -11.12 -8.83
N GLN A 447 9.14 -11.31 -7.97
CA GLN A 447 10.40 -10.57 -8.04
C GLN A 447 11.36 -11.12 -9.10
N LEU A 448 11.32 -12.43 -9.34
CA LEU A 448 12.13 -13.07 -10.35
C LEU A 448 11.77 -12.54 -11.75
N HIS A 449 10.48 -12.35 -12.05
CA HIS A 449 10.04 -11.71 -13.30
C HIS A 449 10.72 -10.36 -13.55
N ILE A 450 10.88 -9.54 -12.50
CA ILE A 450 11.52 -8.23 -12.60
C ILE A 450 13.02 -8.37 -12.86
N LEU A 451 13.71 -9.28 -12.15
CA LEU A 451 15.13 -9.57 -12.35
C LEU A 451 15.45 -10.01 -13.79
N TYR A 452 14.53 -10.69 -14.48
CA TYR A 452 14.73 -11.11 -15.87
C TYR A 452 14.78 -9.94 -16.86
N MET A 453 13.99 -8.88 -16.63
CA MET A 453 13.82 -7.81 -17.61
C MET A 453 15.04 -6.88 -17.69
N ASP A 454 15.86 -6.82 -16.65
CA ASP A 454 17.04 -5.95 -16.55
C ASP A 454 18.37 -6.65 -16.90
N TYR A 455 18.29 -7.86 -17.45
CA TYR A 455 19.43 -8.76 -17.45
C TYR A 455 20.19 -8.81 -18.79
N GLN A 456 21.52 -8.64 -18.73
CA GLN A 456 22.44 -8.88 -19.84
C GLN A 456 23.32 -10.09 -19.55
N HIS A 457 23.40 -11.02 -20.52
CA HIS A 457 24.13 -12.28 -20.38
C HIS A 457 25.64 -12.08 -20.31
N GLU A 458 26.27 -12.41 -19.16
CA GLU A 458 27.74 -12.45 -19.03
C GLU A 458 28.30 -13.87 -18.96
N LYS A 459 27.59 -14.81 -18.30
CA LYS A 459 27.99 -16.22 -18.19
C LYS A 459 26.78 -17.17 -18.25
N THR A 460 27.03 -18.38 -18.72
CA THR A 460 26.03 -19.45 -18.84
C THR A 460 26.36 -20.61 -17.89
N THR A 461 25.37 -21.09 -17.14
CA THR A 461 25.49 -22.29 -16.30
C THR A 461 24.37 -23.27 -16.63
N VAL A 462 24.70 -24.55 -16.73
CA VAL A 462 23.71 -25.61 -16.97
C VAL A 462 23.35 -26.27 -15.64
N LEU A 463 22.08 -26.14 -15.26
CA LEU A 463 21.49 -26.81 -14.11
C LEU A 463 20.59 -27.95 -14.60
N VAL A 464 21.02 -29.18 -14.40
CA VAL A 464 20.22 -30.37 -14.65
C VAL A 464 19.41 -30.66 -13.40
N VAL A 465 18.08 -30.55 -13.47
CA VAL A 465 17.22 -30.65 -12.30
C VAL A 465 16.11 -31.65 -12.56
N GLU A 466 15.90 -32.58 -11.63
CA GLU A 466 14.77 -33.51 -11.69
C GLU A 466 13.46 -32.73 -11.88
N THR A 467 12.62 -33.20 -12.81
CA THR A 467 11.41 -32.47 -13.21
C THR A 467 10.48 -32.17 -12.02
N SER A 468 10.40 -33.07 -11.05
CA SER A 468 9.65 -32.89 -9.79
C SER A 468 10.17 -31.72 -8.93
N LEU A 469 11.45 -31.38 -9.05
CA LEU A 469 12.12 -30.34 -8.26
C LEU A 469 12.15 -28.97 -8.92
N ARG A 470 11.84 -28.87 -10.22
CA ARG A 470 11.89 -27.60 -10.96
C ARG A 470 11.07 -26.48 -10.29
N GLU A 471 9.94 -26.86 -9.70
CA GLU A 471 9.02 -25.95 -9.03
C GLU A 471 9.27 -25.83 -7.52
N ASN A 472 10.37 -26.39 -7.03
CA ASN A 472 10.75 -26.27 -5.64
C ASN A 472 11.27 -24.86 -5.33
N PHE A 473 10.86 -24.29 -4.20
CA PHE A 473 11.28 -22.96 -3.73
C PHE A 473 12.81 -22.79 -3.71
N PHE A 474 13.56 -23.81 -3.26
CA PHE A 474 15.02 -23.74 -3.15
C PHE A 474 15.67 -23.60 -4.52
N ILE A 475 15.14 -24.30 -5.52
CA ILE A 475 15.62 -24.20 -6.91
C ILE A 475 15.35 -22.80 -7.47
N LYS A 476 14.16 -22.24 -7.21
CA LYS A 476 13.84 -20.85 -7.59
C LYS A 476 14.75 -19.83 -6.87
N LEU A 477 15.07 -20.05 -5.60
CA LEU A 477 15.96 -19.17 -4.84
C LEU A 477 17.41 -19.22 -5.36
N VAL A 478 17.92 -20.41 -5.69
CA VAL A 478 19.22 -20.56 -6.38
C VAL A 478 19.21 -19.82 -7.71
N GLN A 479 18.13 -19.99 -8.48
CA GLN A 479 17.95 -19.29 -9.75
C GLN A 479 18.00 -17.76 -9.57
N SER A 480 17.29 -17.21 -8.59
CA SER A 480 17.33 -15.77 -8.27
C SER A 480 18.73 -15.29 -7.94
N ILE A 481 19.48 -16.08 -7.17
CA ILE A 481 20.84 -15.75 -6.75
C ILE A 481 21.81 -15.75 -7.96
N LEU A 482 21.72 -16.73 -8.85
CA LEU A 482 22.54 -16.78 -10.08
C LEU A 482 22.32 -15.56 -10.97
N TYR A 483 21.07 -15.10 -11.10
CA TYR A 483 20.78 -13.87 -11.84
C TYR A 483 21.38 -12.61 -11.19
N ILE A 484 21.59 -12.58 -9.87
CA ILE A 484 22.24 -11.42 -9.23
C ILE A 484 23.70 -11.30 -9.70
N ASP A 485 24.39 -12.42 -9.91
CA ASP A 485 25.79 -12.47 -10.35
C ASP A 485 25.97 -12.54 -11.86
N LYS A 486 24.91 -12.25 -12.61
CA LYS A 486 24.96 -12.29 -14.07
C LYS A 486 25.35 -13.67 -14.63
N ILE A 487 24.87 -14.73 -13.97
CA ILE A 487 24.86 -16.10 -14.46
C ILE A 487 23.45 -16.51 -14.90
N VAL A 488 23.30 -17.02 -16.12
CA VAL A 488 22.02 -17.58 -16.61
C VAL A 488 21.98 -19.09 -16.44
N PRO A 489 21.08 -19.60 -15.59
CA PRO A 489 20.84 -21.03 -15.47
C PRO A 489 19.91 -21.54 -16.57
N PHE A 490 20.37 -22.55 -17.30
CA PHE A 490 19.49 -23.40 -18.12
C PHE A 490 19.04 -24.61 -17.32
N PHE A 491 17.72 -24.77 -17.16
CA PHE A 491 17.11 -25.91 -16.47
C PHE A 491 16.74 -27.00 -17.47
N ILE A 492 17.37 -28.17 -17.37
CA ILE A 492 17.15 -29.32 -18.26
C ILE A 492 16.70 -30.53 -17.45
N ASN A 493 15.82 -31.35 -18.05
CA ASN A 493 15.39 -32.61 -17.46
C ASN A 493 16.54 -33.65 -17.51
N PRO A 494 16.85 -34.35 -16.40
CA PRO A 494 17.93 -35.33 -16.33
C PRO A 494 17.84 -36.54 -17.27
N ASP A 495 16.67 -36.85 -17.84
CA ASP A 495 16.49 -38.03 -18.70
C ASP A 495 16.95 -37.81 -20.15
N ASP A 496 17.46 -36.62 -20.50
CA ASP A 496 17.82 -36.23 -21.86
C ASP A 496 19.32 -35.90 -22.01
N ASP A 497 20.15 -36.94 -21.88
CA ASP A 497 21.62 -36.86 -21.96
C ASP A 497 22.10 -36.23 -23.29
N GLN A 498 21.39 -36.46 -24.39
CA GLN A 498 21.73 -35.90 -25.70
C GLN A 498 21.48 -34.38 -25.73
N SER A 499 20.33 -33.91 -25.26
CA SER A 499 20.05 -32.47 -25.19
C SER A 499 20.96 -31.75 -24.20
N ILE A 500 21.33 -32.39 -23.08
CA ILE A 500 22.29 -31.83 -22.13
C ILE A 500 23.66 -31.62 -22.81
N THR A 501 24.16 -32.64 -23.53
CA THR A 501 25.43 -32.57 -24.27
C THR A 501 25.41 -31.47 -25.33
N GLN A 502 24.37 -31.43 -26.16
CA GLN A 502 24.22 -30.43 -27.22
C GLN A 502 24.12 -29.01 -26.66
N LEU A 503 23.43 -28.82 -25.53
CA LEU A 503 23.34 -27.51 -24.91
C LEU A 503 24.67 -27.08 -24.30
N MET A 504 25.41 -27.99 -23.65
CA MET A 504 26.74 -27.71 -23.12
C MET A 504 27.71 -27.27 -24.23
N GLU A 505 27.71 -27.96 -25.37
CA GLU A 505 28.49 -27.58 -26.57
C GLU A 505 28.05 -26.21 -27.10
N HIS A 506 26.75 -26.00 -27.28
CA HIS A 506 26.20 -24.74 -27.81
C HIS A 506 26.50 -23.53 -26.92
N CYS A 507 26.43 -23.72 -25.61
CA CYS A 507 26.70 -22.69 -24.62
C CYS A 507 28.20 -22.56 -24.27
N ASN A 508 29.06 -23.42 -24.82
CA ASN A 508 30.50 -23.50 -24.51
C ASN A 508 30.79 -23.63 -23.01
N VAL A 509 30.10 -24.57 -22.34
CA VAL A 509 30.20 -24.81 -20.88
C VAL A 509 30.77 -26.21 -20.61
N ASN A 510 31.80 -26.29 -19.76
CA ASN A 510 32.49 -27.55 -19.42
C ASN A 510 31.99 -28.21 -18.12
N VAL A 511 31.06 -27.59 -17.39
CA VAL A 511 30.55 -28.07 -16.10
C VAL A 511 29.02 -27.97 -16.06
N ALA A 512 28.35 -29.05 -15.66
CA ALA A 512 26.91 -29.06 -15.43
C ALA A 512 26.60 -29.55 -14.00
N TYR A 513 25.60 -28.93 -13.37
CA TYR A 513 25.21 -29.23 -11.99
C TYR A 513 23.94 -30.07 -11.99
N PHE A 514 24.01 -31.29 -11.49
CA PHE A 514 22.85 -32.16 -11.35
C PHE A 514 22.25 -32.01 -9.95
N ILE A 515 20.93 -31.79 -9.87
CA ILE A 515 20.19 -31.65 -8.63
C ILE A 515 19.01 -32.62 -8.60
N GLY A 516 18.98 -33.51 -7.60
CA GLY A 516 17.92 -34.50 -7.39
C GLY A 516 17.52 -34.64 -5.92
N GLU A 517 16.40 -35.32 -5.62
CA GLU A 517 15.96 -35.52 -4.23
C GLU A 517 16.96 -36.39 -3.45
N GLU A 518 17.32 -37.54 -4.03
CA GLU A 518 18.32 -38.45 -3.52
C GLU A 518 19.31 -38.84 -4.63
N LEU A 519 20.60 -38.85 -4.29
CA LEU A 519 21.67 -39.24 -5.22
C LEU A 519 22.09 -40.69 -4.97
N THR A 520 21.78 -41.57 -5.92
CA THR A 520 22.37 -42.92 -5.99
C THR A 520 23.86 -42.83 -6.36
N VAL A 521 24.65 -43.84 -5.98
CA VAL A 521 26.10 -43.88 -6.25
C VAL A 521 26.40 -43.77 -7.76
N ASP A 522 25.58 -44.41 -8.60
CA ASP A 522 25.70 -44.36 -10.06
C ASP A 522 25.36 -42.98 -10.66
N LYS A 523 24.54 -42.18 -9.96
CA LYS A 523 24.30 -40.78 -10.34
C LYS A 523 25.50 -39.92 -9.96
N ARG A 524 26.21 -40.16 -8.86
CA ARG A 524 27.28 -39.24 -8.36
C ARG A 524 28.50 -39.08 -9.27
N VAL A 525 28.73 -39.97 -10.23
CA VAL A 525 29.89 -39.92 -11.12
C VAL A 525 29.47 -40.36 -12.54
N ARG A 526 29.18 -39.40 -13.42
CA ARG A 526 29.04 -39.66 -14.86
C ARG A 526 30.18 -38.97 -15.62
N PRO A 527 31.14 -39.71 -16.20
CA PRO A 527 32.13 -39.12 -17.08
C PRO A 527 31.52 -38.81 -18.45
N MET A 528 31.68 -37.58 -18.92
CA MET A 528 31.42 -37.21 -20.32
C MET A 528 32.73 -37.10 -21.10
N ARG A 529 32.62 -37.16 -22.43
CA ARG A 529 33.77 -36.96 -23.34
C ARG A 529 34.29 -35.52 -23.30
N GLU A 530 33.43 -34.55 -23.03
CA GLU A 530 33.76 -33.12 -22.90
C GLU A 530 32.98 -32.52 -21.71
N GLY A 531 33.59 -32.44 -20.53
CA GLY A 531 33.02 -31.77 -19.35
C GLY A 531 32.81 -32.65 -18.10
N THR A 532 32.40 -32.02 -17.00
CA THR A 532 32.22 -32.65 -15.67
C THR A 532 30.82 -32.39 -15.12
N PHE A 533 30.14 -33.44 -14.63
CA PHE A 533 28.92 -33.29 -13.84
C PHE A 533 29.24 -33.22 -12.34
N LEU A 534 28.65 -32.22 -11.66
CA LEU A 534 28.69 -32.11 -10.20
C LEU A 534 27.30 -32.42 -9.65
N PHE A 535 27.20 -33.43 -8.78
CA PHE A 535 25.93 -33.93 -8.28
C PHE A 535 25.64 -33.40 -6.88
N TYR A 536 24.43 -32.87 -6.68
CA TYR A 536 23.92 -32.37 -5.41
C TYR A 536 22.55 -32.96 -5.10
N SER A 537 22.35 -33.37 -3.85
CA SER A 537 20.99 -33.62 -3.37
C SER A 537 20.29 -32.28 -3.11
N LEU A 538 18.95 -32.29 -3.07
CA LEU A 538 18.19 -31.11 -2.67
C LEU A 538 18.63 -30.62 -1.28
N VAL A 539 18.88 -31.56 -0.36
CA VAL A 539 19.40 -31.26 0.98
C VAL A 539 20.73 -30.52 0.88
N ASP A 540 21.63 -30.94 -0.01
CA ASP A 540 22.91 -30.26 -0.21
C ASP A 540 22.72 -28.83 -0.70
N ILE A 541 21.85 -28.60 -1.67
CA ILE A 541 21.54 -27.24 -2.13
C ILE A 541 20.96 -26.40 -0.98
N GLU A 542 20.07 -26.96 -0.17
CA GLU A 542 19.48 -26.24 0.95
C GLU A 542 20.53 -25.80 1.97
N GLU A 543 21.44 -26.67 2.41
CA GLU A 543 22.46 -26.23 3.39
C GLU A 543 23.49 -25.28 2.77
N LEU A 544 23.61 -25.25 1.44
CA LEU A 544 24.53 -24.36 0.75
C LEU A 544 23.97 -22.96 0.93
N LEU A 545 22.69 -22.78 0.58
CA LEU A 545 21.96 -21.53 0.79
C LEU A 545 22.06 -21.04 2.24
N ILE A 546 22.03 -21.93 3.25
CA ILE A 546 22.28 -21.51 4.65
C ILE A 546 23.69 -20.97 4.83
N SER A 547 24.71 -21.68 4.32
CA SER A 547 26.11 -21.28 4.50
C SER A 547 26.45 -19.94 3.82
N LEU A 548 25.67 -19.56 2.82
CA LEU A 548 25.83 -18.29 2.10
C LEU A 548 25.34 -17.08 2.89
N VAL A 549 24.57 -17.29 3.97
CA VAL A 549 24.06 -16.20 4.80
C VAL A 549 25.18 -15.59 5.64
N GLY A 550 25.51 -14.32 5.37
CA GLY A 550 26.58 -13.58 6.04
C GLY A 550 27.89 -13.50 5.26
N MET A 551 27.96 -14.11 4.07
CA MET A 551 29.06 -13.90 3.14
C MET A 551 28.91 -12.57 2.40
N ASN A 552 30.02 -11.86 2.17
CA ASN A 552 30.02 -10.71 1.27
C ASN A 552 29.78 -11.20 -0.16
N MET A 553 28.81 -10.65 -0.88
CA MET A 553 28.47 -11.02 -2.26
C MET A 553 29.67 -11.01 -3.22
N LYS A 554 30.69 -10.18 -2.98
CA LYS A 554 31.94 -10.21 -3.76
C LYS A 554 32.71 -11.54 -3.66
N ARG A 555 32.40 -12.38 -2.68
CA ARG A 555 32.98 -13.72 -2.44
C ARG A 555 32.02 -14.84 -2.84
N PHE A 556 30.90 -14.51 -3.47
CA PHE A 556 29.91 -15.49 -3.84
C PHE A 556 30.09 -15.87 -5.32
N SER A 557 30.69 -17.03 -5.55
CA SER A 557 30.69 -17.73 -6.82
C SER A 557 29.96 -19.05 -6.59
N PHE A 558 28.82 -19.23 -7.26
CA PHE A 558 28.00 -20.44 -7.11
C PHE A 558 28.82 -21.71 -7.39
N GLU A 559 29.67 -21.66 -8.41
CA GLU A 559 30.59 -22.74 -8.78
C GLU A 559 31.59 -23.06 -7.66
N GLU A 560 32.31 -22.06 -7.16
CA GLU A 560 33.33 -22.27 -6.11
C GLU A 560 32.70 -22.80 -4.82
N LYS A 561 31.53 -22.27 -4.43
CA LYS A 561 30.83 -22.69 -3.20
C LYS A 561 30.30 -24.11 -3.29
N MET A 562 29.82 -24.48 -4.46
CA MET A 562 29.37 -25.83 -4.73
C MET A 562 30.53 -26.83 -4.70
N GLN A 563 31.66 -26.48 -5.32
CA GLN A 563 32.89 -27.26 -5.28
C GLN A 563 33.48 -27.39 -3.87
N GLU A 564 33.64 -26.28 -3.12
CA GLU A 564 34.15 -26.29 -1.74
C GLU A 564 33.37 -27.27 -0.87
N ARG A 565 32.05 -27.28 -1.01
CA ARG A 565 31.19 -28.16 -0.24
C ARG A 565 31.37 -29.62 -0.60
N LEU A 566 31.45 -29.96 -1.88
CA LEU A 566 31.80 -31.30 -2.35
C LEU A 566 33.14 -31.76 -1.75
N PHE A 567 34.16 -30.93 -1.82
CA PHE A 567 35.48 -31.24 -1.27
C PHE A 567 35.48 -31.36 0.25
N SER A 568 34.59 -30.67 0.96
CA SER A 568 34.43 -30.82 2.41
C SER A 568 33.75 -32.14 2.80
N LEU A 569 32.72 -32.57 2.06
CA LEU A 569 31.97 -33.81 2.28
C LEU A 569 32.78 -35.06 1.91
N LEU A 570 33.72 -34.95 0.97
CA LEU A 570 34.64 -36.04 0.61
C LEU A 570 35.79 -36.22 1.62
N LYS A 571 35.99 -35.28 2.56
CA LYS A 571 37.05 -35.31 3.59
C LYS A 571 36.59 -35.82 4.95
N THR A 572 35.28 -35.97 5.17
CA THR A 572 34.64 -36.59 6.34
C THR A 572 34.19 -38.00 5.99
#